data_AF-A0A6S6S587-F1
#
_entry.id   AF-A0A6S6S587-F1
#
_cell.length_a   1.000
_cell.length_b   1.000
_cell.length_c   1.000
_cell.angle_alpha   90.00
_cell.angle_beta   90.00
_cell.angle_gamma   90.00
#
_symmetry.space_group_name_H-M   'P 1'
#
loop_
_entity.id
_entity.type
_entity.pdbx_description
1 polymer ?
#
loop_
_entity_poly.entity_id
_entity_poly.type
_entity_poly.pdbx_seq_one_letter_code
_entity_poly.pdbx_strand_id
1 'polypeptide(L)'
;MAQKKATGSSRNGRDSHSKRLGIKLYGGQYVNSGNIIVRQRGTKVHAGKGVGIGKDHTLFALSNGYIKYHKKGKRKSVRIVCIL
;
A
#
# COMPACT_ATOMS: atom_id res chain seq x y z
N MET A 1 -10.98 57.39 -14.24
CA MET A 1 -10.75 55.95 -14.57
C MET A 1 -10.91 55.16 -13.28
N ALA A 2 -11.97 54.36 -13.16
CA ALA A 2 -12.31 53.64 -11.93
C ALA A 2 -12.12 52.12 -12.11
N GLN A 3 -11.29 51.58 -11.23
CA GLN A 3 -11.19 50.21 -10.70
C GLN A 3 -11.58 49.00 -11.57
N LYS A 4 -10.66 48.02 -11.62
CA LYS A 4 -10.79 46.77 -10.84
C LYS A 4 -9.44 46.09 -10.71
N LYS A 5 -8.77 46.15 -9.54
CA LYS A 5 -7.77 45.13 -9.18
C LYS A 5 -8.57 43.93 -8.69
N ALA A 6 -8.95 43.04 -9.60
CA ALA A 6 -9.63 41.80 -9.24
C ALA A 6 -8.62 40.87 -8.54
N THR A 7 -8.41 41.06 -7.25
CA THR A 7 -7.77 40.06 -6.40
C THR A 7 -8.80 38.96 -6.15
N GLY A 8 -8.75 37.90 -6.94
CA GLY A 8 -9.57 36.71 -6.70
C GLY A 8 -9.08 35.98 -5.45
N SER A 9 -9.96 35.72 -4.49
CA SER A 9 -9.65 34.81 -3.39
C SER A 9 -9.69 33.37 -3.90
N SER A 10 -8.63 32.60 -3.63
CA SER A 10 -8.61 31.18 -3.97
C SER A 10 -9.53 30.43 -3.00
N ARG A 11 -10.53 29.70 -3.52
CA ARG A 11 -11.38 28.77 -2.73
C ARG A 11 -10.73 27.39 -2.54
N ASN A 12 -9.41 27.32 -2.70
CA ASN A 12 -8.63 26.08 -2.64
C ASN A 12 -8.08 25.93 -1.22
N GLY A 13 -8.68 25.04 -0.42
CA GLY A 13 -8.26 24.77 0.96
C GLY A 13 -8.83 23.48 1.54
N ARG A 14 -9.44 22.63 0.71
CA ARG A 14 -9.96 21.33 1.16
C ARG A 14 -8.92 20.27 0.86
N ASP A 15 -8.45 19.61 1.90
CA ASP A 15 -7.71 18.37 1.78
C ASP A 15 -8.32 17.30 2.72
N SER A 16 -8.17 16.06 2.32
CA SER A 16 -8.63 14.91 3.08
C SER A 16 -7.55 14.43 4.03
N HIS A 17 -7.95 13.85 5.17
CA HIS A 17 -6.98 13.25 6.08
C HIS A 17 -6.25 12.07 5.42
N SER A 18 -4.94 11.98 5.67
CA SER A 18 -4.10 10.90 5.17
C SER A 18 -4.62 9.53 5.64
N LYS A 19 -4.56 8.53 4.76
CA LYS A 19 -5.07 7.16 5.03
C LYS A 19 -3.98 6.19 5.50
N ARG A 20 -2.77 6.71 5.80
CA ARG A 20 -1.61 5.93 6.26
C ARG A 20 -1.32 4.67 5.40
N LEU A 21 -1.52 4.80 4.09
CA LEU A 21 -1.20 3.77 3.10
C LEU A 21 0.31 3.51 3.06
N GLY A 22 0.71 2.35 2.55
CA GLY A 22 2.10 1.98 2.35
C GLY A 22 2.42 0.57 2.82
N ILE A 23 3.69 0.23 2.64
CA ILE A 23 4.28 -1.01 3.13
C ILE A 23 4.35 -0.96 4.65
N LYS A 24 3.99 -2.07 5.29
CA LYS A 24 4.04 -2.25 6.76
C LYS A 24 5.13 -3.23 7.16
N LEU A 25 5.40 -4.23 6.32
CA LEU A 25 6.49 -5.16 6.51
C LEU A 25 7.37 -5.25 5.26
N TYR A 26 8.68 -5.14 5.47
CA TYR A 26 9.69 -5.12 4.43
C TYR A 26 10.25 -6.52 4.14
N GLY A 27 10.99 -6.64 3.04
CA GLY A 27 11.63 -7.91 2.67
C GLY A 27 12.62 -8.39 3.74
N GLY A 28 12.66 -9.69 3.98
CA GLY A 28 13.53 -10.32 4.99
C GLY A 28 12.98 -10.28 6.41
N GLN A 29 11.87 -9.59 6.67
CA GLN A 29 11.24 -9.58 8.00
C GLN A 29 10.43 -10.86 8.23
N TYR A 30 10.48 -11.36 9.47
CA TYR A 30 9.62 -12.44 9.92
C TYR A 30 8.18 -11.93 10.06
N VAL A 31 7.22 -12.78 9.72
CA VAL A 31 5.81 -12.45 9.73
C VAL A 31 5.00 -13.62 10.30
N ASN A 32 4.00 -13.29 11.11
CA ASN A 32 2.98 -14.24 11.57
C ASN A 32 1.77 -14.22 10.64
N SER A 33 1.01 -15.31 10.60
CA SER A 33 -0.29 -15.36 9.92
C SER A 33 -1.20 -14.26 10.44
N GLY A 34 -1.94 -13.62 9.54
CA GLY A 34 -2.82 -12.48 9.82
C GLY A 34 -2.14 -11.11 9.79
N ASN A 35 -0.80 -11.02 9.85
CA ASN A 35 -0.11 -9.73 9.81
C ASN A 35 -0.35 -8.99 8.49
N ILE A 36 -0.53 -7.67 8.58
CA ILE A 36 -0.66 -6.79 7.41
C ILE A 36 0.72 -6.52 6.81
N ILE A 37 0.86 -6.76 5.50
CA ILE A 37 2.11 -6.57 4.76
C ILE A 37 2.11 -5.22 4.02
N VAL A 38 1.02 -4.90 3.31
CA VAL A 38 0.88 -3.65 2.55
C VAL A 38 -0.56 -3.14 2.63
N ARG A 39 -0.76 -1.88 2.99
CA ARG A 39 -2.04 -1.17 2.79
C ARG A 39 -1.96 -0.33 1.52
N GLN A 40 -2.83 -0.57 0.57
CA GLN A 40 -2.78 0.09 -0.75
C GLN A 40 -4.16 0.46 -1.26
N ARG A 41 -4.20 1.27 -2.33
CA ARG A 41 -5.40 1.55 -3.12
C ARG A 41 -5.15 1.02 -4.53
N GLY A 42 -6.02 0.10 -4.95
CA GLY A 42 -5.74 -0.79 -6.08
C GLY A 42 -4.57 -1.74 -5.79
N THR A 43 -4.26 -2.61 -6.73
CA THR A 43 -3.17 -3.60 -6.63
C THR A 43 -1.89 -3.09 -7.27
N LYS A 44 -1.11 -2.28 -6.54
CA LYS A 44 0.26 -1.91 -6.94
C LYS A 44 1.24 -3.05 -6.69
N VAL A 45 1.03 -3.76 -5.59
CA VAL A 45 1.68 -5.03 -5.27
C VAL A 45 0.61 -6.13 -5.30
N HIS A 46 0.91 -7.24 -5.94
CA HIS A 46 0.05 -8.39 -6.04
C HIS A 46 0.37 -9.44 -4.96
N ALA A 47 -0.66 -10.15 -4.52
CA ALA A 47 -0.49 -11.32 -3.68
C ALA A 47 0.26 -12.43 -4.43
N GLY A 48 1.25 -13.01 -3.77
CA GLY A 48 1.96 -14.22 -4.19
C GLY A 48 1.69 -15.37 -3.21
N LYS A 49 2.54 -16.40 -3.23
CA LYS A 49 2.39 -17.57 -2.36
C LYS A 49 2.38 -17.18 -0.87
N GLY A 50 1.41 -17.67 -0.11
CA GLY A 50 1.28 -17.40 1.33
C GLY A 50 0.75 -16.00 1.67
N VAL A 51 0.28 -15.23 0.70
CA VAL A 51 -0.27 -13.88 0.92
C VAL A 51 -1.70 -13.81 0.41
N GLY A 52 -2.60 -13.27 1.22
CA GLY A 52 -3.98 -12.98 0.87
C GLY A 52 -4.19 -11.51 0.48
N ILE A 53 -5.31 -11.23 -0.19
CA ILE A 53 -5.75 -9.86 -0.51
C ILE A 53 -7.14 -9.61 0.05
N GLY A 54 -7.30 -8.50 0.78
CA GLY A 54 -8.58 -8.06 1.31
C GLY A 54 -9.41 -7.29 0.28
N LYS A 55 -10.69 -7.04 0.60
CA LYS A 55 -11.61 -6.25 -0.25
C LYS A 55 -11.10 -4.83 -0.53
N ASP A 56 -10.35 -4.24 0.39
CA ASP A 56 -9.73 -2.92 0.23
C ASP A 56 -8.37 -2.95 -0.52
N HIS A 57 -7.97 -4.12 -1.03
CA HIS A 57 -6.68 -4.43 -1.64
C HIS A 57 -5.49 -4.51 -0.67
N THR A 58 -5.72 -4.48 0.65
CA THR A 58 -4.68 -4.71 1.65
C THR A 58 -4.15 -6.14 1.53
N LEU A 59 -2.82 -6.30 1.57
CA LEU A 59 -2.16 -7.61 1.56
C LEU A 59 -1.84 -8.05 2.99
N PHE A 60 -2.13 -9.31 3.30
CA PHE A 60 -1.90 -9.91 4.62
C PHE A 60 -1.31 -11.32 4.50
N ALA A 61 -0.61 -11.74 5.55
CA ALA A 61 0.01 -13.06 5.62
C ALA A 61 -1.01 -14.17 5.88
N LEU A 62 -0.92 -15.28 5.13
CA LEU A 62 -1.72 -16.49 5.37
C LEU A 62 -0.97 -17.52 6.23
N SER A 63 0.36 -17.46 6.25
CA SER A 63 1.22 -18.37 6.99
C SER A 63 2.39 -17.62 7.61
N ASN A 64 3.04 -18.25 8.60
CA ASN A 64 4.25 -17.70 9.20
C ASN A 64 5.45 -17.85 8.24
N GLY A 65 6.47 -17.00 8.39
CA GLY A 65 7.72 -17.13 7.63
C GLY A 65 8.39 -15.79 7.37
N TYR A 66 9.16 -15.71 6.28
CA TYR A 66 9.86 -14.47 5.88
C TYR A 66 9.28 -13.85 4.62
N ILE A 67 9.17 -12.54 4.60
CA ILE A 67 8.62 -11.79 3.46
C ILE A 67 9.66 -11.69 2.34
N LYS A 68 9.25 -12.03 1.12
CA LYS A 68 10.06 -11.84 -0.08
C LYS A 68 9.25 -11.13 -1.16
N TYR A 69 9.71 -9.94 -1.54
CA TYR A 69 9.20 -9.22 -2.69
C TYR A 69 9.83 -9.75 -3.97
N HIS A 70 9.06 -9.75 -5.05
CA HIS A 70 9.49 -10.17 -6.38
C HIS A 70 8.92 -9.21 -7.43
N LYS A 71 9.66 -9.01 -8.52
CA LYS A 71 9.23 -8.19 -9.66
C LYS A 71 9.34 -9.00 -10.93
N LYS A 72 8.22 -9.18 -11.64
CA LYS A 72 8.17 -9.83 -12.96
C LYS A 72 7.69 -8.81 -13.99
N GLY A 73 8.60 -8.30 -14.81
CA GLY A 73 8.33 -7.20 -15.72
C GLY A 73 7.84 -5.96 -14.96
N LYS A 74 6.64 -5.47 -15.30
CA LYS A 74 6.00 -4.31 -14.62
C LYS A 74 5.28 -4.69 -13.33
N ARG A 75 5.00 -5.98 -13.08
CA ARG A 75 4.23 -6.44 -11.91
C ARG A 75 5.14 -6.69 -10.71
N LYS A 76 4.78 -6.12 -9.55
CA LYS A 76 5.39 -6.41 -8.26
C LYS A 76 4.50 -7.37 -7.49
N SER A 77 5.07 -8.38 -6.87
CA SER A 77 4.36 -9.31 -5.98
C SER A 77 5.12 -9.52 -4.69
N VAL A 78 4.40 -10.01 -3.68
CA VAL A 78 4.97 -10.37 -2.39
C VAL A 78 4.55 -11.78 -2.03
N ARG A 79 5.49 -12.58 -1.53
CA ARG A 79 5.25 -13.95 -1.08
C ARG A 79 5.90 -14.18 0.27
N ILE A 80 5.43 -15.19 0.98
CA ILE A 80 6.03 -15.67 2.23
C ILE A 80 6.84 -16.92 1.92
N VAL A 81 8.07 -16.94 2.41
CA VAL A 81 8.94 -18.11 2.41
C VAL A 81 8.79 -18.75 3.78
N CYS A 82 8.20 -19.93 3.84
CA CYS A 82 8.00 -20.66 5.08
C CYS A 82 9.37 -21.10 5.63
N ILE A 83 9.52 -21.03 6.95
CA ILE A 83 10.56 -21.77 7.66
C ILE A 83 9.94 -23.14 7.89
N LEU A 84 10.57 -24.20 7.37
CA LEU A 84 10.20 -25.57 7.69
C LEU A 84 10.65 -25.90 9.11
#